data_AF-A0A9X3SJB1-F1
#
_entry.id   AF-A0A9X3SJB1-F1
#
_cell.length_a   1.000
_cell.length_b   1.000
_cell.length_c   1.000
_cell.angle_alpha   90.00
_cell.angle_beta   90.00
_cell.angle_gamma   90.00
#
_symmetry.space_group_name_H-M   'P 1'
#
loop_
_entity.id
_entity.type
_entity.pdbx_description
1 polymer ?
#
loop_
_entity_poly.entity_id
_entity_poly.type
_entity_poly.pdbx_seq_one_letter_code
_entity_poly.pdbx_strand_id
1 'polypeptide(L)'
;MHTPALVVAVLGCVAIIVLGARFLLAPRVAMSSFGIAADSPRAGNALTAIKGVRDIASGVVLLVVWAAAGTTPLGWALVAASVTPISDAVIVRTNGGTLAHALGVHGLTAAVLIAAGLVLALG
;
A
#
# COMPACT_ATOMS: atom_id res chain seq x y z
N MET A 1 -15.62 16.78 -7.51
CA MET A 1 -15.23 15.60 -6.69
C MET A 1 -14.07 14.80 -7.30
N HIS A 2 -13.91 14.80 -8.63
CA HIS A 2 -12.79 14.15 -9.32
C HIS A 2 -11.40 14.65 -8.94
N THR A 3 -11.15 15.96 -8.95
CA THR A 3 -9.80 16.51 -8.67
C THR A 3 -9.27 16.14 -7.28
N PRO A 4 -10.04 16.29 -6.18
CA PRO A 4 -9.60 15.83 -4.86
C PRO A 4 -9.29 14.33 -4.81
N ALA A 5 -10.14 13.49 -5.42
CA ALA A 5 -9.92 12.04 -5.46
C ALA A 5 -8.65 11.69 -6.25
N LEU A 6 -8.38 12.40 -7.34
CA LEU A 6 -7.16 12.24 -8.13
C LEU A 6 -5.91 12.65 -7.35
N VAL A 7 -5.95 13.77 -6.63
CA VAL A 7 -4.84 14.18 -5.75
C VAL A 7 -4.58 13.11 -4.68
N VAL A 8 -5.63 12.61 -4.03
CA VAL A 8 -5.51 11.52 -3.04
C VAL A 8 -4.93 10.26 -3.67
N ALA A 9 -5.37 9.88 -4.87
CA ALA A 9 -4.85 8.73 -5.60
C ALA A 9 -3.35 8.86 -5.88
N VAL A 10 -2.91 10.00 -6.41
CA VAL A 10 -1.49 10.25 -6.72
C VAL A 10 -0.65 10.25 -5.43
N LEU A 11 -1.11 10.91 -4.37
CA LEU A 11 -0.45 10.87 -3.07
C LEU A 11 -0.37 9.44 -2.52
N GLY A 12 -1.41 8.63 -2.69
CA GLY A 12 -1.42 7.22 -2.35
C GLY A 12 -0.37 6.42 -3.12
N CYS A 13 -0.24 6.63 -4.43
CA CYS A 13 0.78 5.98 -5.25
C CYS A 13 2.20 6.34 -4.78
N VAL A 14 2.45 7.63 -4.51
CA VAL A 14 3.74 8.10 -3.99
C VAL A 14 4.02 7.51 -2.61
N ALA A 15 3.03 7.48 -1.72
CA ALA A 15 3.16 6.89 -0.39
C ALA A 15 3.52 5.40 -0.46
N ILE A 16 2.86 4.63 -1.34
CA ILE A 16 3.17 3.21 -1.57
C ILE A 16 4.63 3.03 -2.04
N ILE A 17 5.11 3.88 -2.96
CA ILE A 17 6.50 3.84 -3.42
C ILE A 17 7.48 4.12 -2.27
N VAL A 18 7.21 5.15 -1.46
CA VAL A 18 8.03 5.51 -0.30
C VAL A 18 8.05 4.38 0.74
N LEU A 19 6.90 3.76 1.00
CA LEU A 19 6.79 2.61 1.91
C LEU A 19 7.57 1.40 1.37
N GLY A 20 7.48 1.12 0.07
CA GLY A 20 8.29 0.09 -0.57
C GLY A 20 9.79 0.35 -0.47
N ALA A 21 10.22 1.59 -0.68
CA ALA A 21 11.62 1.99 -0.48
C ALA A 21 12.07 1.81 0.98
N ARG A 22 11.20 2.05 1.96
CA ARG A 22 11.49 1.81 3.39
C ARG A 22 11.78 0.34 3.68
N PHE A 23 11.17 -0.61 2.98
CA PHE A 23 11.50 -2.03 3.10
C PHE A 23 12.89 -2.38 2.55
N LEU A 24 13.46 -1.56 1.66
CA LEU A 24 14.82 -1.71 1.13
C LEU A 24 15.86 -1.02 2.01
N LEU A 25 15.56 0.21 2.44
CA LEU A 25 16.51 1.09 3.14
C LEU A 25 16.51 0.89 4.66
N ALA A 26 15.37 0.52 5.23
CA ALA A 26 15.19 0.35 6.67
C ALA A 26 14.33 -0.90 7.01
N PRO A 27 14.73 -2.11 6.55
CA PRO A 27 13.91 -3.33 6.64
C PRO A 27 13.51 -3.69 8.06
N ARG A 28 14.39 -3.49 9.06
CA ARG A 28 14.09 -3.76 10.48
C ARG A 28 12.91 -2.92 10.99
N VAL A 29 12.89 -1.64 10.64
CA VAL A 29 11.83 -0.71 11.05
C VAL A 29 10.53 -0.99 10.29
N ALA A 30 10.64 -1.42 9.03
CA ALA A 30 9.48 -1.81 8.24
C ALA A 30 8.85 -3.12 8.76
N MET A 31 9.66 -4.11 9.13
CA MET A 31 9.19 -5.37 9.73
C MET A 31 8.53 -5.16 11.09
N SER A 32 9.06 -4.27 11.94
CA SER A 32 8.47 -4.01 13.26
C SER A 32 7.07 -3.41 13.18
N SER A 33 6.74 -2.64 12.12
CA SER A 33 5.35 -2.20 11.89
C SER A 33 4.39 -3.35 11.59
N PHE A 34 4.89 -4.52 11.21
CA PHE A 34 4.10 -5.73 10.99
C PHE A 34 4.14 -6.69 12.19
N GLY A 35 4.76 -6.32 13.31
CA GLY A 35 4.93 -7.20 14.46
C GLY A 35 5.97 -8.32 14.25
N ILE A 36 6.75 -8.27 13.16
CA ILE A 36 7.72 -9.30 12.82
C ILE A 36 9.07 -8.97 13.48
N ALA A 37 9.60 -9.92 14.26
CA ALA A 37 10.89 -9.78 14.94
C ALA A 37 12.07 -9.71 13.94
N ALA A 38 12.98 -8.76 14.18
CA ALA A 38 14.03 -8.35 13.23
C ALA A 38 15.28 -9.27 13.20
N ASP A 39 15.28 -10.31 14.01
CA ASP A 39 16.39 -11.18 14.37
C ASP A 39 16.38 -12.55 13.67
N SER A 40 15.41 -12.81 12.78
CA SER A 40 15.43 -14.00 11.92
C SER A 40 16.58 -13.93 10.90
N PRO A 41 17.59 -14.85 10.96
CA PRO A 41 18.82 -14.79 10.15
C PRO A 41 18.61 -14.95 8.63
N ARG A 42 17.38 -15.26 8.19
CA ARG A 42 17.02 -15.45 6.78
C ARG A 42 15.82 -14.60 6.32
N ALA A 43 15.03 -14.04 7.24
CA ALA A 43 13.87 -13.22 6.89
C ALA A 43 14.19 -11.73 6.68
N GLY A 44 15.37 -11.25 7.10
CA GLY A 44 15.68 -9.81 7.15
C GLY A 44 15.92 -9.11 5.81
N ASN A 45 16.39 -9.81 4.75
CA ASN A 45 16.90 -9.12 3.56
C ASN A 45 16.19 -9.46 2.24
N ALA A 46 15.97 -10.74 1.90
CA ALA A 46 15.41 -11.07 0.59
C ALA A 46 13.89 -10.89 0.52
N LEU A 47 13.14 -11.36 1.53
CA LEU A 47 11.67 -11.26 1.56
C LEU A 47 11.20 -9.82 1.76
N THR A 48 11.90 -9.06 2.60
CA THR A 48 11.67 -7.62 2.78
C THR A 48 11.96 -6.87 1.49
N ALA A 49 13.06 -7.20 0.78
CA ALA A 49 13.34 -6.60 -0.51
C ALA A 49 12.31 -6.97 -1.59
N ILE A 50 11.86 -8.22 -1.64
CA ILE A 50 10.78 -8.66 -2.55
C ILE A 50 9.51 -7.85 -2.27
N LYS A 51 9.12 -7.67 -1.01
CA LYS A 51 7.99 -6.81 -0.65
C LYS A 51 8.24 -5.36 -1.09
N GLY A 52 9.39 -4.80 -0.75
CA GLY A 52 9.73 -3.42 -1.09
C GLY A 52 9.64 -3.13 -2.59
N VAL A 53 10.21 -4.01 -3.42
CA VAL A 53 10.14 -3.90 -4.89
C VAL A 53 8.70 -4.05 -5.40
N ARG A 54 7.91 -4.96 -4.83
CA ARG A 54 6.49 -5.13 -5.21
C ARG A 54 5.64 -3.92 -4.84
N ASP A 55 5.89 -3.31 -3.68
CA ASP A 55 5.18 -2.11 -3.25
C ASP A 55 5.54 -0.94 -4.18
N ILE A 56 6.83 -0.73 -4.49
CA ILE A 56 7.27 0.27 -5.49
C ILE A 56 6.59 0.02 -6.85
N ALA A 57 6.64 -1.22 -7.34
CA ALA A 57 6.02 -1.57 -8.61
C ALA A 57 4.51 -1.30 -8.61
N SER A 58 3.81 -1.59 -7.52
CA SER A 58 2.37 -1.34 -7.39
C SER A 58 2.03 0.14 -7.52
N GLY A 59 2.80 1.03 -6.86
CA GLY A 59 2.60 2.47 -6.99
C GLY A 59 2.94 3.00 -8.39
N VAL A 60 4.01 2.49 -9.01
CA VAL A 60 4.39 2.86 -10.40
C VAL A 60 3.34 2.40 -11.40
N VAL A 61 2.84 1.17 -11.28
CA VAL A 61 1.80 0.62 -12.17
C VAL A 61 0.55 1.50 -12.14
N LEU A 62 0.10 1.95 -10.96
CA LEU A 62 -1.06 2.84 -10.86
C LEU A 62 -0.83 4.18 -11.58
N LEU A 63 0.36 4.78 -11.44
CA LEU A 63 0.72 5.99 -12.17
C LEU A 63 0.77 5.77 -13.69
N VAL A 64 1.28 4.63 -14.14
CA VAL A 64 1.29 4.25 -15.56
C VAL A 64 -0.12 4.03 -16.09
N VAL A 65 -0.98 3.33 -15.34
CA VAL A 65 -2.40 3.15 -15.70
C VAL A 65 -3.09 4.51 -15.87
N TRP A 66 -2.85 5.44 -14.95
CA TRP A 66 -3.39 6.79 -15.05
C TRP A 66 -2.88 7.51 -16.31
N ALA A 67 -1.57 7.51 -16.54
CA ALA A 67 -0.97 8.18 -17.68
C ALA A 67 -1.40 7.61 -19.04
N ALA A 68 -1.62 6.29 -19.12
CA ALA A 68 -1.95 5.60 -20.35
C ALA A 68 -3.46 5.50 -20.63
N ALA A 69 -4.29 5.42 -19.59
CA ALA A 69 -5.69 5.02 -19.71
C ALA A 69 -6.68 5.96 -18.99
N GLY A 70 -6.20 6.98 -18.27
CA GLY A 70 -7.03 8.00 -17.63
C GLY A 70 -7.53 7.63 -16.23
N THR A 71 -8.48 8.41 -15.72
CA THR A 71 -8.94 8.34 -14.32
C THR A 71 -9.84 7.14 -14.03
N THR A 72 -10.70 6.73 -14.98
CA THR A 72 -11.61 5.60 -14.76
C THR A 72 -10.86 4.28 -14.57
N PRO A 73 -9.87 3.89 -15.41
CA PRO A 73 -9.07 2.70 -15.17
C PRO A 73 -8.21 2.80 -13.91
N LEU A 74 -7.65 3.98 -13.61
CA LEU A 74 -6.97 4.23 -12.34
C LEU A 74 -7.89 3.95 -11.15
N GLY A 75 -9.15 4.39 -11.22
CA GLY A 75 -10.15 4.17 -10.18
C GLY A 75 -10.35 2.70 -9.84
N TRP A 76 -10.60 1.87 -10.86
CA TRP A 76 -10.70 0.41 -10.67
C TRP A 76 -9.40 -0.23 -10.21
N ALA A 77 -8.25 0.26 -10.70
CA ALA A 77 -6.96 -0.23 -10.28
C ALA A 77 -6.67 0.08 -8.79
N LEU A 78 -7.13 1.23 -8.26
CA LEU A 78 -7.02 1.57 -6.83
C LEU A 78 -7.90 0.65 -5.96
N VAL A 79 -9.13 0.36 -6.41
CA VAL A 79 -10.01 -0.60 -5.73
C VAL A 79 -9.37 -2.00 -5.71
N ALA A 80 -8.76 -2.44 -6.81
CA ALA A 80 -8.03 -3.70 -6.82
C ALA A 80 -6.79 -3.66 -5.91
N ALA A 81 -6.04 -2.56 -5.93
CA ALA A 81 -4.83 -2.38 -5.12
C ALA A 81 -5.12 -2.35 -3.61
N SER A 82 -6.35 -2.03 -3.18
CA SER A 82 -6.72 -2.05 -1.76
C SER A 82 -6.67 -3.45 -1.13
N VAL A 83 -6.61 -4.51 -1.93
CA VAL A 83 -6.37 -5.88 -1.44
C VAL A 83 -5.05 -5.97 -0.66
N THR A 84 -4.01 -5.22 -1.05
CA THR A 84 -2.73 -5.20 -0.35
C THR A 84 -2.85 -4.67 1.08
N PRO A 85 -3.33 -3.43 1.34
CA PRO A 85 -3.51 -2.96 2.71
C PRO A 85 -4.54 -3.77 3.50
N ILE A 86 -5.57 -4.36 2.88
CA ILE A 86 -6.46 -5.30 3.60
C ILE A 86 -5.68 -6.51 4.11
N SER A 87 -4.86 -7.11 3.23
CA SER A 87 -4.01 -8.25 3.58
C SER A 87 -2.97 -7.88 4.63
N ASP A 88 -2.36 -6.69 4.53
CA ASP A 88 -1.41 -6.19 5.51
C ASP A 88 -2.06 -6.02 6.89
N ALA A 89 -3.30 -5.51 6.97
CA ALA A 89 -4.04 -5.41 8.24
C ALA A 89 -4.21 -6.79 8.90
N VAL A 90 -4.53 -7.82 8.11
CA VAL A 90 -4.63 -9.21 8.58
C VAL A 90 -3.27 -9.71 9.06
N ILE A 91 -2.20 -9.48 8.30
CA ILE A 91 -0.83 -9.89 8.67
C ILE A 91 -0.40 -9.24 10.00
N VAL A 92 -0.65 -7.94 10.19
CA VAL A 92 -0.34 -7.26 11.47
C VAL A 92 -1.03 -7.96 12.63
N ARG A 93 -2.32 -8.31 12.48
CA ARG A 93 -3.09 -8.97 13.54
C ARG A 93 -2.62 -10.38 13.83
N THR A 94 -2.27 -11.15 12.80
CA THR A 94 -1.80 -12.53 12.98
C THR A 94 -0.38 -12.60 13.53
N ASN A 95 0.39 -11.51 13.45
CA ASN A 95 1.75 -11.39 14.00
C ASN A 95 1.80 -10.57 15.30
N GLY A 96 0.69 -10.52 16.06
CA GLY A 96 0.67 -9.93 17.40
C GLY A 96 0.61 -8.40 17.48
N GLY A 97 0.55 -7.69 16.35
CA GLY A 97 0.33 -6.24 16.31
C GLY A 97 -1.09 -5.86 16.75
N THR A 98 -1.30 -4.65 17.29
CA THR A 98 -2.59 -4.25 17.89
C THR A 98 -3.70 -4.03 16.84
N LEU A 99 -4.96 -4.18 17.26
CA LEU A 99 -6.12 -3.87 16.40
C LEU A 99 -6.14 -2.41 15.95
N ALA A 100 -5.80 -1.49 16.86
CA ALA A 100 -5.69 -0.08 16.56
C ALA A 100 -4.65 0.20 15.46
N HIS A 101 -3.49 -0.46 15.46
CA HIS A 101 -2.48 -0.28 14.42
C HIS A 101 -2.95 -0.88 13.08
N ALA A 102 -3.47 -2.11 13.09
CA ALA A 102 -3.95 -2.80 11.90
C ALA A 102 -5.05 -1.99 11.17
N LEU A 103 -6.05 -1.50 11.91
CA LEU A 103 -7.14 -0.71 11.33
C LEU A 103 -6.72 0.74 11.04
N GLY A 104 -5.95 1.36 11.93
CA GLY A 104 -5.57 2.77 11.82
C GLY A 104 -4.61 3.05 10.67
N VAL A 105 -3.68 2.14 10.39
CA VAL A 105 -2.74 2.30 9.26
C VAL A 105 -3.30 1.63 8.01
N HIS A 106 -3.48 0.32 8.07
CA HIS A 106 -3.78 -0.46 6.88
C HIS A 106 -5.27 -0.43 6.51
N GLY A 107 -6.16 -0.57 7.49
CA GLY A 107 -7.61 -0.45 7.26
C GLY A 107 -8.00 0.92 6.69
N LEU A 108 -7.46 2.00 7.27
CA LEU A 108 -7.69 3.36 6.77
C LEU A 108 -7.13 3.54 5.36
N THR A 109 -5.92 3.05 5.08
CA THR A 109 -5.35 3.10 3.73
C THR A 109 -6.25 2.38 2.73
N ALA A 110 -6.73 1.18 3.06
CA ALA A 110 -7.66 0.44 2.21
C ALA A 110 -8.94 1.23 1.95
N ALA A 111 -9.55 1.80 2.99
CA ALA A 111 -10.77 2.60 2.87
C ALA A 111 -10.57 3.83 1.98
N VAL A 112 -9.43 4.53 2.11
CA VAL A 112 -9.10 5.70 1.29
C VAL A 112 -8.92 5.31 -0.18
N LEU A 113 -8.21 4.21 -0.47
CA LEU A 113 -8.02 3.74 -1.85
C LEU A 113 -9.34 3.32 -2.49
N ILE A 114 -10.20 2.62 -1.75
CA ILE A 114 -11.53 2.22 -2.22
C ILE A 114 -12.38 3.46 -2.50
N ALA A 115 -12.45 4.40 -1.56
CA ALA A 115 -13.27 5.60 -1.70
C ALA A 115 -12.80 6.47 -2.88
N ALA A 116 -11.50 6.78 -2.96
CA ALA A 116 -10.94 7.54 -4.07
C ALA A 116 -11.10 6.78 -5.41
N GLY A 117 -10.88 5.46 -5.39
CA GLY A 117 -11.01 4.60 -6.54
C GLY A 117 -12.44 4.58 -7.11
N LEU A 118 -13.44 4.40 -6.26
CA LEU A 118 -14.85 4.42 -6.67
C LEU A 118 -15.29 5.79 -7.19
N VAL A 119 -14.82 6.89 -6.59
CA VAL A 119 -15.10 8.25 -7.11
C VAL A 119 -14.51 8.44 -8.50
N LEU A 120 -13.27 7.96 -8.74
CA LEU A 120 -12.62 8.08 -10.06
C LEU A 120 -13.20 7.11 -11.10
N ALA A 121 -13.69 5.94 -10.67
CA ALA A 121 -14.21 4.90 -11.53
C ALA A 121 -15.67 5.13 -11.98
N LEU A 122 -16.48 5.74 -11.11
CA LEU A 122 -17.93 5.87 -11.33
C LEU A 122 -18.40 7.32 -11.57
N GLY A 123 -17.55 8.31 -11.26
CA GLY A 123 -17.83 9.72 -11.56
C GLY A 123 -17.32 10.11 -12.93
#